data_AF-A0A956BC00-F1
#
_entry.id   AF-A0A956BC00-F1
#
_cell.length_a   1.000
_cell.length_b   1.000
_cell.length_c   1.000
_cell.angle_alpha   90.00
_cell.angle_beta   90.00
_cell.angle_gamma   90.00
#
_symmetry.space_group_name_H-M   'P 1'
#
loop_
_entity.id
_entity.type
_entity.pdbx_description
1 polymer ?
#
loop_
_entity_poly.entity_id
_entity_poly.type
_entity_poly.pdbx_seq_one_letter_code
_entity_poly.pdbx_strand_id
1 'polypeptide(L)'
;MKASFRSMFATLRAVVRSPKHGAAFADARGRHEAFHDHRGVASVLGVLADDGRARYDEKEALTRALIAEQQSRPGSFWASVLLVAYYPMLSRLRHRIYGHALADDDLDQLVVTSFLGVVADYPLDAGLDRTAMRLRQRTERQVFRLVCAEQDELLLLRSAPPEDLEDSEQSRWPEARPNGTPVPRNPIDTADAVSLLVEHAGDLLDGETFELVTATLICGRRITTYLDGAQPDLDPHDRRRVYQRIKRRHSRALARIRPALDHLRCPCGEADGLCQCRDPDEPEEVAER
;
A
#
# COMPACT_ATOMS: atom_id res chain seq x y z
N MET A 1 -19.03 2.24 -21.49
CA MET A 1 -20.38 2.21 -20.88
C MET A 1 -20.36 3.09 -19.64
N LYS A 2 -20.91 4.31 -19.70
CA LYS A 2 -20.78 5.36 -18.66
C LYS A 2 -21.86 5.30 -17.56
N ALA A 3 -22.58 4.18 -17.42
CA ALA A 3 -23.83 4.12 -16.66
C ALA A 3 -23.73 3.49 -15.26
N SER A 4 -22.60 2.88 -14.90
CA SER A 4 -22.45 2.04 -13.68
C SER A 4 -22.65 2.83 -12.38
N PHE A 5 -21.80 3.84 -12.12
CA PHE A 5 -21.89 4.67 -10.91
C PHE A 5 -23.27 5.29 -10.69
N ARG A 6 -23.82 5.97 -11.71
CA ARG A 6 -25.11 6.68 -11.57
C ARG A 6 -26.25 5.69 -11.34
N SER A 7 -26.22 4.53 -12.00
CA SER A 7 -27.20 3.46 -11.83
C SER A 7 -27.14 2.86 -10.42
N MET A 8 -25.92 2.56 -9.93
CA MET A 8 -25.70 2.07 -8.56
C MET A 8 -26.32 3.01 -7.53
N PHE A 9 -26.06 4.32 -7.62
CA PHE A 9 -26.64 5.29 -6.70
C PHE A 9 -28.15 5.51 -6.90
N ALA A 10 -28.70 5.27 -8.08
CA ALA A 10 -30.15 5.26 -8.28
C ALA A 10 -30.80 4.09 -7.51
N THR A 11 -30.20 2.90 -7.57
CA THR A 11 -30.63 1.73 -6.81
C THR A 11 -30.51 1.97 -5.30
N LEU A 12 -29.39 2.52 -4.82
CA LEU A 12 -29.21 2.85 -3.41
C LEU A 12 -30.26 3.85 -2.91
N ARG A 13 -30.61 4.88 -3.71
CA ARG A 13 -31.68 5.82 -3.36
C ARG A 13 -33.04 5.13 -3.22
N ALA A 14 -33.35 4.16 -4.08
CA ALA A 14 -34.59 3.39 -3.98
C ALA A 14 -34.60 2.52 -2.71
N VAL A 15 -33.47 1.88 -2.39
CA VAL A 15 -33.31 1.08 -1.17
C VAL A 15 -33.48 1.93 0.09
N VAL A 16 -32.78 3.07 0.19
CA VAL A 16 -32.84 3.94 1.38
C VAL A 16 -34.25 4.52 1.59
N ARG A 17 -35.02 4.75 0.52
CA ARG A 17 -36.41 5.23 0.60
C ARG A 17 -37.43 4.12 0.85
N SER A 18 -37.01 2.86 0.87
CA SER A 18 -37.90 1.73 1.10
C SER A 18 -38.46 1.75 2.53
N PRO A 19 -39.77 1.54 2.71
CA PRO A 19 -40.39 1.49 4.03
C PRO A 19 -39.85 0.36 4.92
N LYS A 20 -39.19 -0.65 4.32
CA LYS A 20 -38.52 -1.75 5.05
C LYS A 20 -37.51 -1.27 6.09
N HIS A 21 -36.90 -0.10 5.89
CA HIS A 21 -35.89 0.45 6.80
C HIS A 21 -36.46 1.48 7.79
N GLY A 22 -37.79 1.67 7.82
CA GLY A 22 -38.44 2.60 8.74
C GLY A 22 -38.17 2.28 10.22
N ALA A 23 -38.17 0.98 10.58
CA ALA A 23 -37.89 0.54 11.95
C ALA A 23 -36.44 0.85 12.37
N ALA A 24 -35.46 0.63 11.48
CA ALA A 24 -34.05 0.92 11.75
C ALA A 24 -33.81 2.41 12.01
N PHE A 25 -34.45 3.29 11.22
CA PHE A 25 -34.38 4.73 11.45
C PHE A 25 -35.10 5.16 12.74
N ALA A 26 -36.27 4.60 13.03
CA ALA A 26 -37.02 4.92 14.24
C ALA A 26 -36.23 4.55 15.51
N ASP A 27 -35.53 3.42 15.48
CA ASP A 27 -34.65 2.95 16.55
C ASP A 27 -33.44 3.89 16.74
N ALA A 28 -32.75 4.28 15.66
CA ALA A 28 -31.66 5.27 15.72
C ALA A 28 -32.13 6.65 16.21
N ARG A 29 -33.35 7.06 15.85
CA ARG A 29 -33.95 8.31 16.33
C ARG A 29 -34.17 8.31 17.85
N GLY A 30 -34.30 7.15 18.49
CA GLY A 30 -34.34 7.05 19.95
C GLY A 30 -32.98 7.26 20.63
N ARG A 31 -31.87 7.14 19.89
CA ARG A 31 -30.51 7.25 20.43
C ARG A 31 -29.83 8.58 20.13
N HIS A 32 -30.17 9.19 19.00
CA HIS A 32 -29.50 10.40 18.52
C HIS A 32 -30.48 11.58 18.48
N GLU A 33 -30.20 12.59 19.30
CA GLU A 33 -31.03 13.79 19.38
C GLU A 33 -31.19 14.49 18.03
N ALA A 34 -30.12 14.47 17.21
CA ALA A 34 -30.09 15.04 15.88
C ALA A 34 -31.16 14.48 14.92
N PHE A 35 -31.74 13.30 15.20
CA PHE A 35 -32.77 12.71 14.37
C PHE A 35 -34.21 13.02 14.82
N HIS A 36 -34.43 13.62 16.01
CA HIS A 36 -35.77 13.79 16.57
C HIS A 36 -36.72 14.59 15.66
N ASP A 37 -36.21 15.67 15.08
CA ASP A 37 -37.00 16.57 14.22
C ASP A 37 -37.27 15.99 12.82
N HIS A 38 -36.69 14.84 12.51
CA HIS A 38 -36.84 14.21 11.20
C HIS A 38 -37.85 13.06 11.23
N ARG A 39 -38.86 13.16 10.35
CA ARG A 39 -39.87 12.10 10.17
C ARG A 39 -39.28 10.78 9.66
N GLY A 40 -38.14 10.83 8.98
CA GLY A 40 -37.51 9.68 8.36
C GLY A 40 -36.19 10.04 7.69
N VAL A 41 -35.45 9.01 7.24
CA VAL A 41 -34.15 9.19 6.59
C VAL A 41 -34.20 10.07 5.34
N ALA A 42 -35.33 10.09 4.62
CA ALA A 42 -35.51 10.97 3.46
C ALA A 42 -35.50 12.46 3.84
N SER A 43 -35.99 12.81 5.04
CA SER A 43 -35.93 14.19 5.56
C SER A 43 -34.49 14.58 5.90
N VAL A 44 -33.74 13.68 6.56
CA VAL A 44 -32.31 13.86 6.86
C VAL A 44 -31.51 14.08 5.57
N LEU A 45 -31.71 13.23 4.56
CA LEU A 45 -31.05 13.37 3.26
C LEU A 45 -31.43 14.67 2.54
N GLY A 46 -32.65 15.16 2.72
CA GLY A 46 -33.09 16.45 2.20
C GLY A 46 -32.28 17.61 2.79
N VAL A 47 -32.05 17.60 4.11
CA VAL A 47 -31.25 18.63 4.80
C VAL A 47 -29.78 18.55 4.39
N LEU A 48 -29.21 17.35 4.30
CA LEU A 48 -27.81 17.18 3.87
C LEU A 48 -27.58 17.56 2.40
N ALA A 49 -28.59 17.45 1.54
CA ALA A 49 -28.51 17.81 0.14
C ALA A 49 -28.77 19.30 -0.14
N ASP A 50 -29.36 20.04 0.80
CA ASP A 50 -29.58 21.48 0.66
C ASP A 50 -28.23 22.21 0.65
N ASP A 51 -27.96 23.04 -0.36
CA ASP A 51 -26.74 23.84 -0.44
C ASP A 51 -26.83 25.15 0.37
N GLY A 52 -27.98 25.42 1.00
CA GLY A 52 -28.20 26.56 1.88
C GLY A 52 -27.17 26.63 3.03
N ARG A 53 -26.61 27.83 3.25
CA ARG A 53 -25.66 28.12 4.35
C ARG A 53 -26.33 28.12 5.74
N ALA A 54 -27.63 28.32 5.80
CA ALA A 54 -28.37 28.21 7.05
C ALA A 54 -28.41 26.72 7.42
N ARG A 55 -27.99 26.37 8.65
CA ARG A 55 -27.94 25.00 9.23
C ARG A 55 -26.65 24.22 9.04
N TYR A 56 -25.49 24.88 9.14
CA TYR A 56 -24.21 24.16 9.21
C TYR A 56 -24.16 23.20 10.40
N ASP A 57 -24.60 23.65 11.58
CA ASP A 57 -24.57 22.84 12.81
C ASP A 57 -25.51 21.64 12.74
N GLU A 58 -26.69 21.78 12.12
CA GLU A 58 -27.62 20.66 11.90
C GLU A 58 -26.99 19.61 10.97
N LYS A 59 -26.36 20.04 9.87
CA LYS A 59 -25.68 19.12 8.93
C LYS A 59 -24.50 18.42 9.59
N GLU A 60 -23.77 19.11 10.46
CA GLU A 60 -22.68 18.55 11.24
C GLU A 60 -23.21 17.48 12.21
N ALA A 61 -24.25 17.81 13.00
CA ALA A 61 -24.88 16.89 13.94
C ALA A 61 -25.45 15.65 13.24
N LEU A 62 -26.15 15.83 12.12
CA LEU A 62 -26.70 14.75 11.31
C LEU A 62 -25.60 13.86 10.71
N THR A 63 -24.54 14.46 10.19
CA THR A 63 -23.39 13.69 9.65
C THR A 63 -22.75 12.85 10.75
N ARG A 64 -22.50 13.43 11.91
CA ARG A 64 -21.89 12.73 13.05
C ARG A 64 -22.77 11.58 13.54
N ALA A 65 -24.09 11.80 13.64
CA ALA A 65 -25.04 10.76 14.02
C ALA A 65 -25.09 9.60 13.01
N LEU A 66 -25.06 9.89 11.69
CA LEU A 66 -25.02 8.85 10.67
C LEU A 66 -23.72 8.02 10.70
N ILE A 67 -22.58 8.66 10.93
CA ILE A 67 -21.30 7.96 11.10
C ILE A 67 -21.34 7.10 12.38
N ALA A 68 -21.87 7.64 13.48
CA ALA A 68 -21.99 6.92 14.75
C ALA A 68 -22.86 5.66 14.62
N GLU A 69 -24.00 5.73 13.93
CA GLU A 69 -24.84 4.55 13.67
C GLU A 69 -24.12 3.54 12.78
N GLN A 70 -23.41 3.99 11.73
CA GLN A 70 -22.63 3.08 10.88
C GLN A 70 -21.49 2.39 11.62
N GLN A 71 -20.81 3.08 12.55
CA GLN A 71 -19.70 2.52 13.33
C GLN A 71 -20.19 1.59 14.46
N SER A 72 -21.24 1.98 15.17
CA SER A 72 -21.79 1.18 16.28
C SER A 72 -22.58 -0.03 15.80
N ARG A 73 -23.27 0.08 14.66
CA ARG A 73 -24.09 -0.97 14.06
C ARG A 73 -23.86 -1.03 12.56
N PRO A 74 -22.73 -1.60 12.11
CA PRO A 74 -22.42 -1.72 10.69
C PRO A 74 -23.55 -2.45 9.97
N GLY A 75 -24.15 -1.80 8.98
CA GLY A 75 -25.27 -2.35 8.24
C GLY A 75 -25.36 -1.77 6.85
N SER A 76 -25.88 -2.56 5.90
CA SER A 76 -26.04 -2.14 4.51
C SER A 76 -26.92 -0.90 4.37
N PHE A 77 -27.90 -0.72 5.28
CA PHE A 77 -28.76 0.46 5.30
C PHE A 77 -27.97 1.75 5.58
N TRP A 78 -27.23 1.84 6.69
CA TRP A 78 -26.50 3.04 7.08
C TRP A 78 -25.37 3.39 6.09
N ALA A 79 -24.68 2.36 5.58
CA ALA A 79 -23.73 2.53 4.49
C ALA A 79 -24.40 3.14 3.24
N SER A 80 -25.58 2.64 2.86
CA SER A 80 -26.35 3.18 1.72
C SER A 80 -26.80 4.62 1.96
N VAL A 81 -27.21 4.96 3.19
CA VAL A 81 -27.61 6.33 3.57
C VAL A 81 -26.43 7.29 3.41
N LEU A 82 -25.27 6.93 3.96
CA LEU A 82 -24.05 7.74 3.87
C LEU A 82 -23.58 7.90 2.43
N LEU A 83 -23.59 6.82 1.65
CA LEU A 83 -23.28 6.88 0.22
C LEU A 83 -24.22 7.86 -0.49
N VAL A 84 -25.53 7.72 -0.31
CA VAL A 84 -26.52 8.61 -0.96
C VAL A 84 -26.33 10.07 -0.54
N ALA A 85 -26.09 10.34 0.75
CA ALA A 85 -25.84 11.68 1.26
C ALA A 85 -24.60 12.33 0.62
N TYR A 86 -23.52 11.56 0.48
CA TYR A 86 -22.24 12.04 -0.04
C TYR A 86 -22.04 11.82 -1.54
N TYR A 87 -23.07 11.35 -2.26
CA TYR A 87 -23.01 11.15 -3.71
C TYR A 87 -22.49 12.36 -4.49
N PRO A 88 -22.90 13.62 -4.21
CA PRO A 88 -22.38 14.77 -4.96
C PRO A 88 -20.85 14.94 -4.81
N MET A 89 -20.29 14.57 -3.65
CA MET A 89 -18.85 14.59 -3.41
C MET A 89 -18.15 13.43 -4.12
N LEU A 90 -18.67 12.21 -3.96
CA LEU A 90 -18.10 10.99 -4.56
C LEU A 90 -18.15 11.03 -6.10
N SER A 91 -19.25 11.53 -6.67
CA SER A 91 -19.39 11.72 -8.10
C SER A 91 -18.34 12.70 -8.62
N ARG A 92 -18.14 13.85 -7.97
CA ARG A 92 -17.09 14.80 -8.37
C ARG A 92 -15.69 14.20 -8.25
N LEU A 93 -15.42 13.45 -7.19
CA LEU A 93 -14.14 12.76 -7.00
C LEU A 93 -13.88 11.75 -8.12
N ARG A 94 -14.87 10.90 -8.43
CA ARG A 94 -14.79 9.93 -9.53
C ARG A 94 -14.52 10.58 -10.87
N HIS A 95 -15.19 11.70 -11.19
CA HIS A 95 -15.02 12.41 -12.46
C HIS A 95 -13.69 13.17 -12.55
N ARG A 96 -13.05 13.48 -11.41
CA ARG A 96 -11.75 14.17 -11.36
C ARG A 96 -10.58 13.23 -11.67
N ILE A 97 -10.77 11.93 -11.51
CA ILE A 97 -9.74 10.92 -11.74
C ILE A 97 -9.77 10.54 -13.21
N TYR A 98 -8.69 10.87 -13.92
CA TYR A 98 -8.50 10.54 -15.33
C TYR A 98 -7.33 9.57 -15.46
N GLY A 99 -7.52 8.52 -16.25
CA GLY A 99 -6.49 7.51 -16.53
C GLY A 99 -7.12 6.16 -16.90
N HIS A 100 -6.37 5.34 -17.64
CA HIS A 100 -6.77 3.98 -18.00
C HIS A 100 -6.14 2.93 -17.07
N ALA A 101 -5.62 3.36 -15.93
CA ALA A 101 -4.99 2.46 -14.97
C ALA A 101 -6.00 1.53 -14.30
N LEU A 102 -7.24 1.96 -14.14
CA LEU A 102 -8.31 1.14 -13.59
C LEU A 102 -9.46 1.09 -14.58
N ALA A 103 -10.15 -0.04 -14.65
CA ALA A 103 -11.44 -0.09 -15.32
C ALA A 103 -12.43 0.83 -14.60
N ASP A 104 -13.43 1.32 -15.34
CA ASP A 104 -14.41 2.26 -14.78
C ASP A 104 -15.14 1.67 -13.55
N ASP A 105 -15.44 0.37 -13.56
CA ASP A 105 -16.10 -0.33 -12.45
C ASP A 105 -15.18 -0.49 -11.23
N ASP A 106 -13.88 -0.76 -11.44
CA ASP A 106 -12.89 -0.86 -10.35
C ASP A 106 -12.67 0.50 -9.68
N LEU A 107 -12.65 1.58 -10.48
CA LEU A 107 -12.56 2.94 -9.95
C LEU A 107 -13.82 3.31 -9.15
N ASP A 108 -15.00 2.96 -9.66
CA ASP A 108 -16.27 3.16 -8.98
C ASP A 108 -16.28 2.41 -7.62
N GLN A 109 -15.81 1.16 -7.59
CA GLN A 109 -15.65 0.37 -6.37
C GLN A 109 -14.62 0.97 -5.42
N LEU A 110 -13.44 1.38 -5.91
CA LEU A 110 -12.37 1.98 -5.12
C LEU A 110 -12.82 3.26 -4.41
N VAL A 111 -13.60 4.11 -5.10
CA VAL A 111 -14.15 5.33 -4.50
C VAL A 111 -15.14 4.99 -3.37
N VAL A 112 -16.03 4.02 -3.59
CA VAL A 112 -17.01 3.58 -2.58
C VAL A 112 -16.33 2.93 -1.39
N THR A 113 -15.40 2.00 -1.61
CA THR A 113 -14.69 1.29 -0.53
C THR A 113 -13.80 2.23 0.27
N SER A 114 -13.10 3.17 -0.39
CA SER A 114 -12.30 4.19 0.29
C SER A 114 -13.17 5.09 1.17
N PHE A 115 -14.35 5.49 0.69
CA PHE A 115 -15.27 6.30 1.49
C PHE A 115 -15.76 5.54 2.72
N LEU A 116 -16.23 4.30 2.55
CA LEU A 116 -16.74 3.49 3.65
C LEU A 116 -15.64 3.14 4.66
N GLY A 117 -14.41 2.88 4.21
CA GLY A 117 -13.26 2.69 5.10
C GLY A 117 -12.96 3.94 5.92
N VAL A 118 -12.96 5.13 5.30
CA VAL A 118 -12.79 6.39 6.02
C VAL A 118 -13.91 6.65 7.03
N VAL A 119 -15.16 6.29 6.70
CA VAL A 119 -16.29 6.35 7.65
C VAL A 119 -16.06 5.42 8.83
N ALA A 120 -15.64 4.18 8.58
CA ALA A 120 -15.40 3.20 9.63
C ALA A 120 -14.32 3.67 10.62
N ASP A 121 -13.25 4.28 10.12
CA ASP A 121 -12.11 4.74 10.92
C ASP A 121 -12.24 6.21 11.40
N TYR A 122 -13.39 6.85 11.20
CA TYR A 122 -13.54 8.27 11.52
C TYR A 122 -13.57 8.51 13.04
N PRO A 123 -12.66 9.33 13.62
CA PRO A 123 -12.61 9.60 15.05
C PRO A 123 -13.70 10.61 15.44
N LEU A 124 -14.87 10.11 15.88
CA LEU A 124 -15.97 10.95 16.36
C LEU A 124 -15.64 11.65 17.69
N ASP A 125 -14.89 10.99 18.57
CA ASP A 125 -14.64 11.46 19.95
C ASP A 125 -13.60 12.57 20.04
N ALA A 126 -12.83 12.81 18.98
CA ALA A 126 -11.73 13.78 18.99
C ALA A 126 -12.17 15.26 18.99
N GLY A 127 -13.45 15.56 19.25
CA GLY A 127 -13.99 16.93 19.31
C GLY A 127 -13.79 17.74 18.02
N LEU A 128 -13.69 17.05 16.88
CA LEU A 128 -13.33 17.67 15.62
C LEU A 128 -14.56 18.27 14.94
N ASP A 129 -14.62 19.60 14.90
CA ASP A 129 -15.57 20.29 14.04
C ASP A 129 -15.25 20.08 12.55
N ARG A 130 -16.28 20.23 11.73
CA ARG A 130 -16.25 20.15 10.26
C ARG A 130 -16.10 18.74 9.73
N THR A 131 -16.89 17.82 10.28
CA THR A 131 -16.91 16.40 9.94
C THR A 131 -17.07 16.16 8.45
N ALA A 132 -18.06 16.79 7.79
CA ALA A 132 -18.30 16.61 6.36
C ALA A 132 -17.08 16.99 5.49
N MET A 133 -16.41 18.09 5.86
CA MET A 133 -15.21 18.58 5.17
C MET A 133 -14.03 17.60 5.37
N ARG A 134 -13.79 17.16 6.61
CA ARG A 134 -12.69 16.24 6.92
C ARG A 134 -12.92 14.86 6.32
N LEU A 135 -14.16 14.39 6.31
CA LEU A 135 -14.56 13.15 5.66
C LEU A 135 -14.19 13.19 4.19
N ARG A 136 -14.61 14.26 3.48
CA ARG A 136 -14.21 14.51 2.10
C ARG A 136 -12.70 14.51 1.92
N GLN A 137 -11.96 15.28 2.71
CA GLN A 137 -10.49 15.38 2.57
C GLN A 137 -9.78 14.04 2.77
N ARG A 138 -10.21 13.25 3.77
CA ARG A 138 -9.65 11.93 4.04
C ARG A 138 -9.97 10.94 2.92
N THR A 139 -11.22 10.94 2.43
CA THR A 139 -11.61 10.11 1.28
C THR A 139 -10.84 10.48 0.03
N GLU A 140 -10.72 11.77 -0.31
CA GLU A 140 -9.93 12.23 -1.46
C GLU A 140 -8.47 11.75 -1.35
N ARG A 141 -7.82 11.97 -0.19
CA ARG A 141 -6.45 11.52 0.05
C ARG A 141 -6.28 10.01 -0.09
N GLN A 142 -7.22 9.24 0.47
CA GLN A 142 -7.20 7.77 0.38
C GLN A 142 -7.28 7.30 -1.07
N VAL A 143 -8.26 7.83 -1.81
CA VAL A 143 -8.50 7.47 -3.21
C VAL A 143 -7.30 7.83 -4.08
N PHE A 144 -6.79 9.07 -3.99
CA PHE A 144 -5.63 9.47 -4.79
C PHE A 144 -4.38 8.65 -4.45
N ARG A 145 -4.15 8.35 -3.17
CA ARG A 145 -3.02 7.50 -2.76
C ARG A 145 -3.08 6.12 -3.42
N LEU A 146 -4.26 5.49 -3.43
CA LEU A 146 -4.45 4.17 -4.04
C LEU A 146 -4.33 4.24 -5.56
N VAL A 147 -4.96 5.22 -6.22
CA VAL A 147 -4.87 5.40 -7.68
C VAL A 147 -3.43 5.65 -8.12
N CYS A 148 -2.65 6.45 -7.38
CA CYS A 148 -1.24 6.65 -7.69
C CYS A 148 -0.43 5.35 -7.56
N ALA A 149 -0.71 4.54 -6.53
CA ALA A 149 -0.03 3.25 -6.37
C ALA A 149 -0.31 2.29 -7.54
N GLU A 150 -1.58 2.18 -7.96
CA GLU A 150 -2.00 1.37 -9.12
C GLU A 150 -1.38 1.86 -10.44
N GLN A 151 -1.31 3.19 -10.62
CA GLN A 151 -0.65 3.78 -11.79
C GLN A 151 0.85 3.47 -11.82
N ASP A 152 1.52 3.58 -10.67
CA ASP A 152 2.94 3.26 -10.54
C ASP A 152 3.18 1.77 -10.85
N GLU A 153 2.33 0.87 -10.36
CA GLU A 153 2.40 -0.57 -10.64
C GLU A 153 2.23 -0.88 -12.13
N LEU A 154 1.23 -0.30 -12.78
CA LEU A 154 1.01 -0.50 -14.22
C LEU A 154 2.12 0.08 -15.09
N LEU A 155 2.70 1.22 -14.69
CA LEU A 155 3.88 1.76 -15.37
C LEU A 155 5.08 0.83 -15.22
N LEU A 156 5.24 0.17 -14.07
CA LEU A 156 6.27 -0.85 -13.88
C LEU A 156 6.04 -2.05 -14.79
N LEU A 157 4.81 -2.58 -14.84
CA LEU A 157 4.43 -3.72 -15.70
C LEU A 157 4.57 -3.39 -17.20
N ARG A 158 4.12 -2.21 -17.65
CA ARG A 158 4.19 -1.81 -19.08
C ARG A 158 5.62 -1.49 -19.54
N SER A 159 6.49 -1.11 -18.61
CA SER A 159 7.89 -0.79 -18.91
C SER A 159 8.82 -2.01 -18.78
N ALA A 160 8.25 -3.19 -18.53
CA ALA A 160 8.96 -4.45 -18.47
C ALA A 160 9.04 -5.07 -19.89
N PRO A 161 10.23 -5.42 -20.43
CA PRO A 161 10.33 -6.21 -21.65
C PRO A 161 9.53 -7.54 -21.53
N PRO A 162 9.02 -8.10 -22.63
CA PRO A 162 8.16 -9.29 -22.63
C PRO A 162 8.81 -10.55 -22.00
N GLU A 163 10.13 -10.56 -21.85
CA GLU A 163 10.90 -11.59 -21.15
C GLU A 163 10.70 -11.56 -19.60
N ASP A 164 10.13 -10.49 -19.03
CA ASP A 164 9.98 -10.28 -17.57
C ASP A 164 8.61 -10.70 -16.98
N LEU A 165 7.64 -11.14 -17.80
CA LEU A 165 6.31 -11.57 -17.30
C LEU A 165 6.35 -12.97 -16.67
N GLU A 166 7.27 -13.83 -17.11
CA GLU A 166 7.43 -15.20 -16.56
C GLU A 166 8.20 -15.19 -15.22
N ASP A 167 9.08 -14.21 -14.99
CA ASP A 167 9.90 -14.11 -13.77
C ASP A 167 9.15 -13.50 -12.55
N SER A 168 8.01 -12.84 -12.77
CA SER A 168 7.26 -12.15 -11.69
C SER A 168 6.57 -13.13 -10.73
N GLU A 169 6.21 -14.33 -11.16
CA GLU A 169 5.64 -15.35 -10.27
C GLU A 169 6.70 -16.00 -9.36
N GLN A 170 7.99 -15.90 -9.70
CA GLN A 170 9.07 -16.61 -8.98
C GLN A 170 9.96 -15.71 -8.11
N SER A 171 9.88 -14.39 -8.24
CA SER A 171 10.69 -13.47 -7.43
C SER A 171 9.93 -12.90 -6.22
N ARG A 172 9.61 -13.78 -5.25
CA ARG A 172 9.43 -13.36 -3.85
C ARG A 172 10.79 -12.91 -3.32
N TRP A 173 11.13 -11.67 -3.63
CA TRP A 173 12.32 -10.96 -3.19
C TRP A 173 12.38 -10.99 -1.66
N PRO A 174 13.51 -11.33 -1.02
CA PRO A 174 13.58 -11.25 0.43
C PRO A 174 13.53 -9.76 0.79
N GLU A 175 12.41 -9.36 1.37
CA GLU A 175 12.30 -8.12 2.11
C GLU A 175 13.52 -8.02 3.04
N ALA A 176 14.11 -6.83 3.06
CA ALA A 176 15.28 -6.50 3.85
C ALA A 176 15.21 -7.18 5.23
N ARG A 177 16.31 -7.83 5.62
CA ARG A 177 16.52 -8.37 6.98
C ARG A 177 16.01 -7.39 8.04
N PRO A 178 15.48 -7.90 9.16
CA PRO A 178 14.61 -7.17 10.08
C PRO A 178 15.27 -5.89 10.60
N ASN A 179 14.43 -4.96 11.04
CA ASN A 179 14.76 -3.73 11.77
C ASN A 179 15.65 -3.97 13.01
N GLY A 180 16.90 -4.38 12.80
CA GLY A 180 17.95 -4.45 13.81
C GLY A 180 18.90 -3.28 13.61
N THR A 181 19.31 -2.68 14.72
CA THR A 181 20.40 -1.71 14.77
C THR A 181 21.62 -2.21 13.98
N PRO A 182 22.26 -1.37 13.14
CA PRO A 182 23.45 -1.78 12.40
C PRO A 182 24.53 -2.21 13.39
N VAL A 183 24.83 -3.51 13.45
CA VAL A 183 26.02 -3.99 14.14
C VAL A 183 27.21 -3.58 13.27
N PRO A 184 28.22 -2.86 13.81
CA PRO A 184 29.43 -2.56 13.06
C PRO A 184 30.11 -3.88 12.68
N ARG A 185 30.16 -4.21 11.39
CA ARG A 185 30.94 -5.35 10.90
C ARG A 185 32.42 -5.03 11.02
N ASN A 186 33.22 -5.99 11.47
CA ASN A 186 34.66 -5.85 11.60
C ASN A 186 35.28 -5.59 10.20
N PRO A 187 36.19 -4.62 10.04
CA PRO A 187 36.85 -4.33 8.76
C PRO A 187 37.60 -5.53 8.18
N ILE A 188 38.12 -6.44 9.01
CA ILE A 188 38.81 -7.67 8.57
C ILE A 188 37.81 -8.61 7.88
N ASP A 189 36.70 -8.94 8.55
CA ASP A 189 35.63 -9.77 7.98
C ASP A 189 35.00 -9.17 6.71
N THR A 190 35.05 -7.84 6.58
CA THR A 190 34.56 -7.13 5.39
C THR A 190 35.52 -7.32 4.21
N ALA A 191 36.83 -7.27 4.44
CA ALA A 191 37.84 -7.50 3.41
C ALA A 191 37.85 -8.96 2.92
N ASP A 192 37.65 -9.91 3.84
CA ASP A 192 37.54 -11.34 3.49
C ASP A 192 36.27 -11.61 2.66
N ALA A 193 35.13 -11.03 3.04
CA ALA A 193 33.89 -11.14 2.28
C ALA A 193 33.97 -10.49 0.90
N VAL A 194 34.71 -9.39 0.75
CA VAL A 194 34.98 -8.76 -0.55
C VAL A 194 35.88 -9.66 -1.39
N SER A 195 36.92 -10.25 -0.80
CA SER A 195 37.84 -11.15 -1.49
C SER A 195 37.13 -12.39 -2.03
N LEU A 196 36.26 -13.01 -1.22
CA LEU A 196 35.40 -14.11 -1.66
C LEU A 196 34.45 -13.71 -2.80
N LEU A 197 33.90 -12.49 -2.76
CA LEU A 197 33.04 -12.01 -3.84
C LEU A 197 33.83 -11.78 -5.14
N VAL A 198 35.07 -11.29 -5.05
CA VAL A 198 35.96 -11.15 -6.21
C VAL A 198 36.32 -12.52 -6.79
N GLU A 199 36.68 -13.47 -5.93
CA GLU A 199 37.12 -14.81 -6.34
C GLU A 199 36.02 -15.58 -7.07
N HIS A 200 34.79 -15.52 -6.58
CA HIS A 200 33.69 -16.34 -7.12
C HIS A 200 32.76 -15.60 -8.08
N ALA A 201 32.76 -14.27 -8.06
CA ALA A 201 31.82 -13.48 -8.86
C ALA A 201 32.44 -12.25 -9.54
N GLY A 202 33.77 -12.07 -9.46
CA GLY A 202 34.48 -10.95 -10.07
C GLY A 202 34.25 -10.83 -11.58
N ASP A 203 34.28 -11.96 -12.29
CA ASP A 203 34.08 -12.00 -13.75
C ASP A 203 32.62 -11.74 -14.18
N LEU A 204 31.67 -11.80 -13.24
CA LEU A 204 30.23 -11.66 -13.50
C LEU A 204 29.73 -10.21 -13.33
N LEU A 205 30.56 -9.33 -12.80
CA LEU A 205 30.18 -7.98 -12.38
C LEU A 205 31.08 -6.92 -13.02
N ASP A 206 30.47 -5.86 -13.56
CA ASP A 206 31.19 -4.65 -13.92
C ASP A 206 31.53 -3.83 -12.66
N GLY A 207 32.49 -2.91 -12.76
CA GLY A 207 32.99 -2.15 -11.59
C GLY A 207 31.91 -1.40 -10.82
N GLU A 208 30.97 -0.76 -11.52
CA GLU A 208 29.84 -0.06 -10.87
C GLU A 208 28.89 -1.03 -10.15
N THR A 209 28.63 -2.20 -10.73
CA THR A 209 27.76 -3.21 -10.13
C THR A 209 28.45 -3.91 -8.96
N PHE A 210 29.76 -4.13 -9.04
CA PHE A 210 30.57 -4.68 -7.97
C PHE A 210 30.55 -3.77 -6.73
N GLU A 211 30.75 -2.45 -6.91
CA GLU A 211 30.64 -1.47 -5.83
C GLU A 211 29.25 -1.45 -5.20
N LEU A 212 28.21 -1.51 -6.03
CA LEU A 212 26.82 -1.53 -5.59
C LEU A 212 26.51 -2.76 -4.74
N VAL A 213 26.92 -3.96 -5.18
CA VAL A 213 26.72 -5.22 -4.44
C VAL A 213 27.56 -5.23 -3.17
N THR A 214 28.79 -4.74 -3.21
CA THR A 214 29.65 -4.63 -2.02
C THR A 214 29.03 -3.69 -0.99
N ALA A 215 28.52 -2.53 -1.42
CA ALA A 215 27.87 -1.57 -0.54
C ALA A 215 26.62 -2.15 0.15
N THR A 216 25.81 -2.94 -0.55
CA THR A 216 24.52 -3.44 -0.05
C THR A 216 24.62 -4.78 0.68
N LEU A 217 25.38 -5.74 0.14
CA LEU A 217 25.45 -7.11 0.64
C LEU A 217 26.49 -7.24 1.76
N ILE A 218 27.69 -6.71 1.53
CA ILE A 218 28.84 -6.83 2.44
C ILE A 218 28.82 -5.72 3.50
N CYS A 219 28.65 -4.47 3.08
CA CYS A 219 28.59 -3.33 3.99
C CYS A 219 27.20 -3.08 4.59
N GLY A 220 26.16 -3.78 4.13
CA GLY A 220 24.80 -3.66 4.67
C GLY A 220 24.14 -2.30 4.47
N ARG A 221 24.66 -1.45 3.55
CA ARG A 221 24.12 -0.13 3.29
C ARG A 221 22.82 -0.24 2.48
N ARG A 222 21.89 0.68 2.72
CA ARG A 222 20.69 0.79 1.88
C ARG A 222 21.07 1.35 0.51
N ILE A 223 20.36 0.93 -0.53
CA ILE A 223 20.51 1.48 -1.89
C ILE A 223 20.35 3.00 -1.91
N THR A 224 19.46 3.53 -1.06
CA THR A 224 19.29 4.98 -0.90
C THR A 224 20.57 5.64 -0.39
N THR A 225 21.23 5.07 0.62
CA THR A 225 22.49 5.60 1.16
C THR A 225 23.63 5.52 0.14
N TYR A 226 23.66 4.47 -0.68
CA TYR A 226 24.60 4.37 -1.80
C TYR A 226 24.35 5.45 -2.85
N LEU A 227 23.08 5.66 -3.25
CA LEU A 227 22.69 6.71 -4.18
C LEU A 227 23.06 8.11 -3.68
N ASP A 228 22.88 8.35 -2.38
CA ASP A 228 23.17 9.65 -1.75
C ASP A 228 24.67 9.97 -1.74
N GLY A 229 25.52 8.95 -1.64
CA GLY A 229 26.97 9.10 -1.76
C GLY A 229 27.46 9.18 -3.21
N ALA A 230 26.82 8.44 -4.13
CA ALA A 230 27.22 8.39 -5.53
C ALA A 230 26.78 9.62 -6.33
N GLN A 231 25.58 10.16 -6.06
CA GLN A 231 24.99 11.30 -6.77
C GLN A 231 24.15 12.18 -5.82
N PRO A 232 24.80 13.04 -5.00
CA PRO A 232 24.13 13.84 -3.98
C PRO A 232 23.19 14.93 -4.55
N ASP A 233 23.48 15.47 -5.73
CA ASP A 233 22.81 16.67 -6.30
C ASP A 233 21.66 16.37 -7.27
N LEU A 234 21.05 15.19 -7.17
CA LEU A 234 19.93 14.79 -8.04
C LEU A 234 18.60 15.46 -7.66
N ASP A 235 17.90 15.97 -8.68
CA ASP A 235 16.50 16.39 -8.56
C ASP A 235 15.60 15.24 -8.02
N PRO A 236 14.57 15.51 -7.18
CA PRO A 236 13.72 14.47 -6.61
C PRO A 236 12.99 13.58 -7.63
N HIS A 237 12.67 14.09 -8.82
CA HIS A 237 12.05 13.28 -9.87
C HIS A 237 13.06 12.35 -10.55
N ASP A 238 14.26 12.86 -10.83
CA ASP A 238 15.34 12.06 -11.42
C ASP A 238 15.94 11.06 -10.44
N ARG A 239 15.98 11.40 -9.15
CA ARG A 239 16.40 10.50 -8.07
C ARG A 239 15.54 9.25 -8.00
N ARG A 240 14.22 9.36 -8.20
CA ARG A 240 13.32 8.19 -8.27
C ARG A 240 13.64 7.30 -9.46
N ARG A 241 13.88 7.87 -10.63
CA ARG A 241 14.24 7.12 -11.85
C ARG A 241 15.58 6.41 -11.70
N VAL A 242 16.58 7.11 -11.16
CA VAL A 242 17.92 6.55 -10.91
C VAL A 242 17.86 5.46 -9.83
N TYR A 243 17.10 5.66 -8.76
CA TYR A 243 16.87 4.64 -7.74
C TYR A 243 16.30 3.34 -8.33
N GLN A 244 15.28 3.43 -9.20
CA GLN A 244 14.72 2.25 -9.86
C GLN A 244 15.72 1.57 -10.79
N ARG A 245 16.56 2.34 -11.49
CA ARG A 245 17.65 1.80 -12.34
C ARG A 245 18.69 1.05 -11.50
N ILE A 246 19.14 1.63 -10.39
CA ILE A 246 20.10 1.01 -9.47
C ILE A 246 19.50 -0.24 -8.82
N LYS A 247 18.23 -0.19 -8.41
CA LYS A 247 17.50 -1.36 -7.88
C LYS A 247 17.48 -2.51 -8.89
N ARG A 248 17.18 -2.24 -10.16
CA ARG A 248 17.17 -3.24 -11.23
C ARG A 248 18.56 -3.80 -11.51
N ARG A 249 19.59 -2.94 -11.57
CA ARG A 249 20.99 -3.34 -11.71
C ARG A 249 21.42 -4.27 -10.57
N HIS A 250 21.11 -3.89 -9.34
CA HIS A 250 21.38 -4.68 -8.13
C HIS A 250 20.65 -6.04 -8.16
N SER A 251 19.38 -6.06 -8.57
CA SER A 251 18.61 -7.30 -8.67
C SER A 251 19.22 -8.28 -9.66
N ARG A 252 19.60 -7.79 -10.85
CA ARG A 252 20.26 -8.61 -11.89
C ARG A 252 21.63 -9.09 -11.44
N ALA A 253 22.38 -8.24 -10.75
CA ALA A 253 23.67 -8.62 -10.17
C ALA A 253 23.51 -9.77 -9.19
N LEU A 254 22.60 -9.66 -8.23
CA LEU A 254 22.35 -10.74 -7.27
C LEU A 254 21.85 -12.02 -7.93
N ALA A 255 20.97 -11.92 -8.93
CA ALA A 255 20.53 -13.10 -9.69
C ALA A 255 21.67 -13.81 -10.42
N ARG A 256 22.65 -13.05 -10.96
CA ARG A 256 23.85 -13.60 -11.62
C ARG A 256 24.84 -14.22 -10.65
N ILE A 257 25.03 -13.58 -9.50
CA ILE A 257 26.00 -14.00 -8.48
C ILE A 257 25.48 -15.22 -7.70
N ARG A 258 24.17 -15.33 -7.48
CA ARG A 258 23.57 -16.34 -6.60
C ARG A 258 23.96 -17.78 -6.98
N PRO A 259 23.86 -18.23 -8.24
CA PRO A 259 24.34 -19.56 -8.64
C PRO A 259 25.84 -19.76 -8.39
N ALA A 260 26.63 -18.70 -8.56
CA ALA A 260 28.07 -18.71 -8.33
C ALA A 260 28.47 -18.62 -6.84
N LEU A 261 27.52 -18.44 -5.92
CA LEU A 261 27.75 -18.51 -4.48
C LEU A 261 26.96 -19.67 -3.83
N ASP A 262 26.09 -20.33 -4.59
CA ASP A 262 25.26 -21.43 -4.07
C ASP A 262 26.11 -22.64 -3.66
N HIS A 263 27.28 -22.86 -4.29
CA HIS A 263 28.22 -23.91 -3.87
C HIS A 263 28.93 -23.64 -2.54
N LEU A 264 28.94 -22.37 -2.09
CA LEU A 264 29.48 -21.98 -0.78
C LEU A 264 28.43 -22.08 0.34
N ARG A 265 27.16 -22.34 0.00
CA ARG A 265 26.12 -22.56 0.99
C ARG A 265 26.29 -23.95 1.60
N CYS A 266 26.69 -24.02 2.87
CA CYS A 266 26.64 -25.27 3.63
C CYS A 266 25.18 -25.80 3.62
N PRO A 267 24.94 -27.05 3.16
CA PRO A 267 23.59 -27.64 3.07
C PRO A 267 22.89 -27.82 4.43
N CYS A 268 23.61 -27.63 5.54
CA CYS A 268 23.07 -27.72 6.90
C CYS A 268 22.57 -26.37 7.46
N GLY A 269 22.61 -25.28 6.68
CA GLY A 269 22.51 -23.90 7.17
C GLY A 269 21.12 -23.32 7.46
N GLU A 270 20.19 -24.07 8.05
CA GLU A 270 18.96 -23.48 8.64
C GLU A 270 18.93 -23.49 10.18
N ALA A 271 19.87 -24.17 10.85
CA ALA A 271 19.96 -24.17 12.31
C ALA A 271 21.34 -23.70 12.77
N ASP A 272 21.39 -22.45 13.23
CA ASP A 272 22.44 -21.77 13.98
C ASP A 272 23.90 -21.85 13.50
N GLY A 273 24.53 -20.67 13.44
CA GLY A 273 25.85 -20.47 12.86
C GLY A 273 26.95 -21.36 13.46
N LEU A 274 27.95 -21.64 12.61
CA LEU A 274 29.11 -22.53 12.78
C LEU A 274 28.89 -23.98 12.32
N CYS A 275 28.52 -24.15 11.04
CA CYS A 275 28.59 -25.44 10.35
C CYS A 275 30.07 -25.86 10.21
N GLN A 276 30.51 -26.85 11.02
CA GLN A 276 31.82 -27.53 10.93
C GLN A 276 31.71 -28.79 10.04
N CYS A 277 31.35 -28.64 8.77
CA CYS A 277 31.46 -29.77 7.84
C CYS A 277 32.94 -30.05 7.59
N ARG A 278 33.40 -31.14 8.19
CA ARG A 278 34.73 -31.76 8.06
C ARG A 278 35.04 -32.04 6.57
N ASP A 279 36.24 -31.69 6.13
CA ASP A 279 36.75 -31.94 4.78
C ASP A 279 36.64 -33.44 4.40
N PRO A 280 36.23 -33.78 3.17
CA PRO A 280 36.22 -35.16 2.70
C PRO A 280 37.60 -35.68 2.23
N ASP A 281 38.68 -34.92 2.42
CA ASP A 281 40.06 -35.28 2.01
C ASP A 281 41.00 -35.55 3.21
N GLU A 282 40.55 -36.28 4.23
CA GLU A 282 41.49 -36.97 5.14
C GLU A 282 41.71 -38.41 4.64
N PRO A 283 42.92 -38.79 4.17
CA PRO A 283 43.21 -40.16 3.81
C PRO A 283 43.15 -41.06 5.05
N GLU A 284 42.46 -42.20 4.94
CA GLU A 284 42.46 -43.28 5.93
C GLU A 284 43.90 -43.63 6.32
N GLU A 285 44.31 -43.27 7.54
CA GLU A 285 45.50 -43.83 8.14
C GLU A 285 45.27 -45.33 8.37
N VAL A 286 46.00 -46.08 7.56
CA VAL A 286 46.19 -47.53 7.58
C VAL A 286 46.38 -48.03 9.01
N ALA A 287 45.45 -48.87 9.45
CA ALA A 287 45.67 -49.76 10.59
C ALA A 287 46.65 -50.87 10.17
N GLU A 288 47.94 -50.64 10.39
CA GLU A 288 48.94 -51.71 10.45
C GLU A 288 49.08 -52.22 11.88
N ARG A 289 49.37 -53.52 11.94
CA ARG A 289 49.46 -54.40 13.11
C ARG A 289 50.63 -54.09 14.02
#